data_AF-A0A7Z0CPR9-F1
#
_entry.id   AF-A0A7Z0CPR9-F1
#
_cell.length_a   1.000
_cell.length_b   1.000
_cell.length_c   1.000
_cell.angle_alpha   90.00
_cell.angle_beta   90.00
_cell.angle_gamma   90.00
#
_symmetry.space_group_name_H-M   'P 1'
#
loop_
_entity.id
_entity.type
_entity.pdbx_description
1 polymer ?
#
loop_
_entity_poly.entity_id
_entity_poly.type
_entity_poly.pdbx_seq_one_letter_code
_entity_poly.pdbx_strand_id
1 'polypeptide(L)'
;MAVTLAVPPGVLAAARAAWDDAADGLDGGWRRLVKASTAGFSPTVAAAVDAFQVTWVDELKRRAVEAQGNSEAFVEVGGVYQFVDVASAERARALLGWVHRDVPIEVR
;
A
#
# COMPACT_ATOMS: atom_id res chain seq x y z
N MET A 1 10.81 -16.96 -19.34
CA MET A 1 10.59 -15.72 -20.11
C MET A 1 10.36 -14.62 -19.10
N ALA A 2 10.99 -13.47 -19.28
CA ALA A 2 10.84 -12.35 -18.35
C ALA A 2 9.70 -11.46 -18.83
N VAL A 3 8.75 -11.14 -17.95
CA VAL A 3 7.62 -10.27 -18.28
C VAL A 3 7.89 -8.86 -17.75
N THR A 4 7.58 -7.85 -18.55
CA THR A 4 7.79 -6.42 -18.21
C THR A 4 6.55 -5.58 -18.50
N LEU A 5 6.47 -4.39 -17.91
CA LEU A 5 5.43 -3.39 -18.18
C LEU A 5 6.02 -2.27 -19.02
N ALA A 6 5.33 -1.90 -20.11
CA ALA A 6 5.73 -0.82 -21.00
C ALA A 6 5.41 0.56 -20.38
N VAL A 7 6.12 0.91 -19.31
CA VAL A 7 5.98 2.19 -18.59
C VAL A 7 7.24 3.04 -18.74
N PRO A 8 7.12 4.38 -18.61
CA PRO A 8 8.28 5.26 -18.53
C PRO A 8 9.24 4.86 -17.40
N PRO A 9 10.55 5.15 -17.54
CA PRO A 9 11.52 4.94 -16.48
C PRO A 9 11.08 5.59 -15.16
N GLY A 10 11.29 4.88 -14.05
CA GLY A 10 10.96 5.37 -12.72
C GLY A 10 9.50 5.21 -12.29
N VAL A 11 8.56 4.90 -13.20
CA VAL A 11 7.13 4.73 -12.82
C VAL A 11 6.93 3.57 -11.84
N LEU A 12 7.60 2.44 -12.06
CA LEU A 12 7.50 1.27 -11.16
C LEU A 12 8.13 1.55 -9.79
N ALA A 13 9.29 2.24 -9.77
CA ALA A 13 9.93 2.65 -8.53
C ALA A 13 9.08 3.67 -7.75
N ALA A 14 8.47 4.63 -8.44
CA ALA A 14 7.57 5.60 -7.83
C ALA A 14 6.29 4.93 -7.28
N ALA A 15 5.74 3.96 -8.00
CA ALA A 15 4.58 3.20 -7.52
C ALA A 15 4.92 2.38 -6.28
N ARG A 16 6.07 1.67 -6.28
CA ARG A 16 6.59 0.97 -5.11
C ARG A 16 6.71 1.91 -3.90
N ALA A 17 7.43 3.02 -4.07
CA ALA A 17 7.63 4.01 -3.01
C ALA A 17 6.30 4.56 -2.48
N ALA A 18 5.33 4.85 -3.35
CA ALA A 18 4.02 5.32 -2.92
C ALA A 18 3.26 4.28 -2.07
N TRP A 19 3.42 2.98 -2.35
CA TRP A 19 2.83 1.92 -1.54
C TRP A 19 3.57 1.71 -0.21
N ASP A 20 4.90 1.81 -0.20
CA ASP A 20 5.71 1.82 1.03
C ASP A 20 5.30 3.00 1.94
N ASP A 21 5.24 4.23 1.39
CA ASP A 21 4.83 5.43 2.12
C ASP A 21 3.40 5.30 2.69
N ALA A 22 2.49 4.68 1.92
CA ALA A 22 1.13 4.41 2.38
C ALA A 22 1.13 3.40 3.54
N ALA A 23 1.91 2.34 3.46
CA ALA A 23 2.05 1.34 4.51
C ALA A 23 2.57 1.99 5.81
N ASP A 24 3.63 2.78 5.72
CA ASP A 24 4.22 3.51 6.85
C ASP A 24 3.24 4.54 7.45
N GLY A 25 2.54 5.28 6.59
CA GLY A 25 1.53 6.24 7.01
C GLY A 25 0.40 5.59 7.82
N LEU A 26 -0.08 4.43 7.35
CA LEU A 26 -1.12 3.63 8.00
C LEU A 26 -0.62 2.97 9.29
N ASP A 27 0.62 2.43 9.29
CA ASP A 27 1.25 1.85 10.49
C ASP A 27 1.41 2.90 11.59
N GLY A 28 1.96 4.07 11.24
CA GLY A 28 2.05 5.21 12.15
C GLY A 28 0.67 5.70 12.60
N GLY A 29 -0.32 5.65 11.71
CA GLY A 29 -1.71 6.06 11.96
C GLY A 29 -2.35 5.26 13.10
N TRP A 30 -2.34 3.93 13.02
CA TRP A 30 -2.97 3.11 14.06
C TRP A 30 -2.22 3.22 15.39
N ARG A 31 -0.88 3.35 15.37
CA ARG A 31 -0.08 3.55 16.60
C ARG A 31 -0.39 4.88 17.29
N ARG A 32 -0.68 5.93 16.53
CA ARG A 32 -1.12 7.22 17.08
C ARG A 32 -2.55 7.11 17.62
N LEU A 33 -3.43 6.43 16.90
CA LEU A 33 -4.83 6.25 17.30
C LEU A 33 -4.96 5.49 18.62
N VAL A 34 -4.24 4.38 18.80
CA VAL A 34 -4.29 3.59 20.05
C VAL A 34 -3.69 4.34 21.26
N LYS A 35 -2.88 5.37 21.01
CA LYS A 35 -2.27 6.20 22.05
C LYS A 35 -3.05 7.49 22.31
N ALA A 36 -4.12 7.75 21.55
CA ALA A 36 -4.90 8.97 21.70
C ALA A 36 -5.62 8.95 23.06
N SER A 37 -5.36 9.97 23.87
CA SER A 37 -5.94 10.08 25.21
C SER A 37 -7.38 10.59 25.16
N THR A 38 -8.23 10.01 25.99
CA THR A 38 -9.60 10.49 26.28
C THR A 38 -9.67 11.26 27.60
N ALA A 39 -8.52 11.63 28.18
CA ALA A 39 -8.46 12.36 29.45
C ALA A 39 -9.20 13.71 29.34
N GLY A 40 -10.08 13.98 30.31
CA GLY A 40 -10.88 15.20 30.34
C GLY A 40 -12.15 15.14 29.48
N PHE A 41 -12.41 14.06 28.75
CA PHE A 41 -13.69 13.87 28.05
C PHE A 41 -14.79 13.44 29.02
N SER A 42 -16.03 13.78 28.68
CA SER A 42 -17.20 13.22 29.37
C SER A 42 -17.29 11.71 29.09
N PRO A 43 -17.95 10.91 29.96
CA PRO A 43 -18.07 9.47 29.76
C PRO A 43 -18.66 9.07 28.41
N THR A 44 -19.65 9.81 27.92
CA THR A 44 -20.28 9.57 26.60
C THR A 44 -19.30 9.76 25.45
N VAL A 45 -18.48 10.83 25.50
CA VAL A 45 -17.49 11.12 24.46
C VAL A 45 -16.35 10.10 24.52
N ALA A 46 -15.87 9.75 25.71
CA ALA A 46 -14.85 8.72 25.89
C ALA A 46 -15.29 7.39 25.29
N ALA A 47 -16.52 6.94 25.59
CA ALA A 47 -17.05 5.69 25.02
C ALA A 47 -17.15 5.72 23.49
N ALA A 48 -17.53 6.85 22.90
CA ALA A 48 -17.58 7.01 21.44
C ALA A 48 -16.18 6.94 20.81
N VAL A 49 -15.19 7.56 21.45
CA VAL A 49 -13.79 7.52 21.01
C VAL A 49 -13.23 6.11 21.13
N ASP A 50 -13.50 5.40 22.23
CA ASP A 50 -13.06 4.01 22.41
C ASP A 50 -13.64 3.09 21.34
N ALA A 51 -14.94 3.21 21.04
CA ALA A 51 -15.58 2.46 19.97
C ALA A 51 -14.95 2.76 18.60
N PHE A 52 -14.68 4.04 18.30
CA PHE A 52 -13.98 4.45 17.09
C PHE A 52 -12.57 3.86 17.02
N GLN A 53 -11.80 3.95 18.12
CA GLN A 53 -10.44 3.41 18.19
C GLN A 53 -10.43 1.91 17.89
N VAL A 54 -11.29 1.14 18.55
CA VAL A 54 -11.38 -0.32 18.34
C VAL A 54 -11.67 -0.66 16.88
N THR A 55 -12.66 -0.01 16.25
CA THR A 55 -13.00 -0.28 14.86
C THR A 55 -11.86 0.09 13.89
N TRP A 56 -11.23 1.24 14.09
CA TRP A 56 -10.27 1.76 13.11
C TRP A 56 -8.85 1.26 13.31
N VAL A 57 -8.44 0.86 14.51
CA VAL A 57 -7.09 0.29 14.72
C VAL A 57 -6.90 -0.97 13.88
N ASP A 58 -7.86 -1.89 13.89
CA ASP A 58 -7.73 -3.15 13.16
C ASP A 58 -7.81 -2.93 11.65
N GLU A 59 -8.67 -2.02 11.19
CA GLU A 59 -8.75 -1.65 9.78
C GLU A 59 -7.43 -1.03 9.30
N LEU A 60 -6.86 -0.07 10.04
CA LEU A 60 -5.60 0.57 9.66
C LEU A 60 -4.44 -0.43 9.61
N LYS A 61 -4.37 -1.38 10.57
CA LYS A 61 -3.37 -2.47 10.53
C LYS A 61 -3.53 -3.32 9.28
N ARG A 62 -4.76 -3.74 8.96
CA ARG A 62 -5.04 -4.55 7.78
C ARG A 62 -4.63 -3.81 6.51
N ARG A 63 -4.97 -2.53 6.40
CA ARG A 63 -4.60 -1.69 5.25
C ARG A 63 -3.10 -1.45 5.14
N ALA A 64 -2.39 -1.31 6.26
CA ALA A 64 -0.93 -1.19 6.27
C ALA A 64 -0.28 -2.46 5.68
N VAL A 65 -0.75 -3.64 6.10
CA VAL A 65 -0.27 -4.93 5.56
C VAL A 65 -0.60 -5.07 4.07
N GLU A 66 -1.80 -4.69 3.65
CA GLU A 66 -2.18 -4.69 2.22
C GLU A 66 -1.30 -3.76 1.38
N ALA A 67 -1.04 -2.54 1.87
CA ALA A 67 -0.16 -1.58 1.21
C ALA A 67 1.28 -2.10 1.10
N GLN A 68 1.80 -2.69 2.18
CA GLN A 68 3.12 -3.32 2.18
C GLN A 68 3.20 -4.46 1.15
N GLY A 69 2.20 -5.34 1.11
CA GLY A 69 2.12 -6.42 0.13
C GLY A 69 1.97 -5.92 -1.32
N ASN A 70 1.42 -4.71 -1.52
CA ASN A 70 1.37 -4.06 -2.84
C ASN A 70 2.74 -3.51 -3.25
N SER A 71 3.49 -2.93 -2.32
CA SER A 71 4.88 -2.51 -2.59
C SER A 71 5.76 -3.72 -2.95
N GLU A 72 5.63 -4.81 -2.20
CA GLU A 72 6.38 -6.05 -2.42
C GLU A 72 6.10 -6.72 -3.77
N ALA A 73 4.96 -6.42 -4.41
CA ALA A 73 4.68 -6.87 -5.77
C ALA A 73 5.62 -6.25 -6.82
N PHE A 74 6.28 -5.14 -6.49
CA PHE A 74 7.28 -4.49 -7.33
C PHE A 74 8.68 -4.94 -6.92
N VAL A 75 9.13 -6.09 -7.42
CA VAL A 75 10.46 -6.64 -7.15
C VAL A 75 11.48 -6.12 -8.16
N GLU A 76 12.54 -5.51 -7.65
CA GLU A 76 13.67 -5.04 -8.46
C GLU A 76 14.85 -6.01 -8.36
N VAL A 77 15.34 -6.48 -9.51
CA VAL A 77 16.52 -7.35 -9.60
C VAL A 77 17.51 -6.72 -10.57
N GLY A 78 18.69 -6.33 -10.08
CA GLY A 78 19.74 -5.75 -10.91
C GLY A 78 19.36 -4.44 -11.60
N GLY A 79 18.54 -3.60 -10.95
CA GLY A 79 18.11 -2.30 -11.51
C GLY A 79 16.88 -2.38 -12.42
N VAL A 80 16.28 -3.57 -12.57
CA VAL A 80 15.13 -3.80 -13.45
C VAL A 80 14.01 -4.48 -12.68
N TYR A 81 12.80 -3.96 -12.83
CA TYR A 81 11.60 -4.61 -12.34
C TYR A 81 11.23 -5.76 -13.27
N GLN A 82 11.20 -6.97 -12.72
CA GLN A 82 10.89 -8.18 -13.47
C GLN A 82 9.70 -8.89 -12.83
N PHE A 83 8.80 -9.39 -13.66
CA PHE A 83 7.65 -10.18 -13.23
C PHE A 83 7.84 -11.63 -13.63
N VAL A 84 7.51 -12.54 -12.71
CA VAL A 84 7.71 -13.99 -12.88
C VAL A 84 6.82 -14.54 -14.00
N ASP A 85 5.63 -13.95 -14.17
CA ASP A 85 4.63 -14.31 -15.18
C ASP A 85 3.71 -13.13 -15.53
N VAL A 86 2.78 -13.36 -16.48
CA VAL A 86 1.78 -12.37 -16.91
C VAL A 86 0.84 -11.99 -15.77
N ALA A 87 0.42 -12.94 -14.94
CA ALA A 87 -0.48 -12.66 -13.81
C ALA A 87 0.15 -11.70 -12.79
N SER A 88 1.44 -11.85 -12.54
CA SER A 88 2.25 -10.96 -11.69
C SER A 88 2.36 -9.56 -12.30
N ALA A 89 2.57 -9.47 -13.62
CA ALA A 89 2.60 -8.20 -14.33
C ALA A 89 1.23 -7.50 -14.34
N GLU A 90 0.13 -8.25 -14.51
CA GLU A 90 -1.23 -7.72 -14.42
C GLU A 90 -1.54 -7.19 -13.01
N ARG A 91 -1.13 -7.92 -11.97
CA ARG A 91 -1.26 -7.47 -10.59
C ARG A 91 -0.49 -6.17 -10.37
N ALA A 92 0.77 -6.11 -10.78
CA ALA A 92 1.58 -4.89 -10.65
C ALA A 92 0.99 -3.72 -11.44
N ARG A 93 0.46 -3.96 -12.64
CA ARG A 93 -0.22 -2.94 -13.46
C ARG A 93 -1.45 -2.37 -12.77
N ALA A 94 -2.27 -3.21 -12.13
CA ALA A 94 -3.45 -2.77 -11.39
C ALA A 94 -3.10 -1.88 -10.17
N LEU A 95 -1.87 -2.00 -9.66
CA LEU A 95 -1.34 -1.21 -8.56
C LEU A 95 -0.71 0.12 -8.98
N LEU A 96 -0.60 0.39 -10.29
CA LEU A 96 -0.12 1.67 -10.79
C LEU A 96 -1.19 2.76 -10.65
N GLY A 97 -0.73 4.01 -10.69
CA GLY A 97 -1.59 5.17 -10.86
C GLY A 97 -2.47 5.03 -12.09
N TRP A 98 -3.66 5.63 -12.06
CA TRP A 98 -4.72 5.43 -13.05
C TRP A 98 -4.24 5.58 -14.50
N VAL A 99 -3.39 6.57 -14.77
CA VAL A 99 -2.83 6.88 -16.10
C VAL A 99 -2.00 5.72 -16.70
N HIS A 100 -1.52 4.79 -15.86
CA HIS A 100 -0.68 3.67 -16.27
C HIS A 100 -1.37 2.30 -16.14
N ARG A 101 -2.68 2.25 -15.86
CA ARG A 101 -3.39 0.97 -15.70
C ARG A 101 -3.61 0.19 -16.99
N ASP A 102 -3.54 0.85 -18.13
CA ASP A 102 -3.77 0.24 -19.45
C ASP A 102 -2.46 -0.01 -20.23
N VAL A 103 -1.30 0.15 -19.58
CA VAL A 103 0.00 -0.07 -20.24
C VAL A 103 0.15 -1.52 -20.72
N PRO A 104 0.77 -1.75 -21.88
CA PRO A 104 1.04 -3.08 -22.39
C PRO A 104 1.94 -3.91 -21.45
N ILE A 105 1.69 -5.22 -21.44
CA ILE A 105 2.57 -6.22 -20.85
C ILE A 105 3.40 -6.83 -21.98
N GLU A 106 4.73 -6.77 -21.86
CA GLU A 106 5.66 -7.28 -22.85
C GLU A 106 6.32 -8.56 -22.34
N VAL A 107 6.38 -9.58 -23.20
CA VAL A 107 7.07 -10.84 -22.91
C VAL A 107 8.42 -10.84 -23.64
N ARG A 108 9.51 -10.97 -22.89
CA ARG A 108 10.89 -11.06 -23.40
C ARG A 108 11.47 -12.46 -23.23
#